data_AF-A0A1Q2YXY4-F1
#
_entry.id   AF-A0A1Q2YXY4-F1
#
_cell.length_a   1.000
_cell.length_b   1.000
_cell.length_c   1.000
_cell.angle_alpha   90.00
_cell.angle_beta   90.00
_cell.angle_gamma   90.00
#
_symmetry.space_group_name_H-M   'P 1'
#
loop_
_entity.id
_entity.type
_entity.pdbx_description
1 polymer ?
#
loop_
_entity_poly.entity_id
_entity_poly.type
_entity_poly.pdbx_seq_one_letter_code
_entity_poly.pdbx_strand_id
1 'polypeptide(L)'
;MLGRGPGLTWLELRPATGRTHQLRLHCGMICGPILGDPLYGQPAPGGLHLLARALRLPLEPPRAAEAPLPGAMGAGFAACGWTPGGA
;
A
#
# COMPACT_ATOMS: atom_id res chain seq x y z
N MET A 1 9.56 -4.24 -3.25
CA MET A 1 8.52 -5.03 -3.94
C MET A 1 8.42 -6.36 -3.23
N LEU A 2 7.22 -6.81 -2.90
CA LEU A 2 6.99 -8.00 -2.07
C LEU A 2 6.29 -9.15 -2.82
N GLY A 3 5.56 -8.84 -3.90
CA GLY A 3 4.91 -9.85 -4.74
C GLY A 3 4.45 -9.29 -6.08
N ARG A 4 4.15 -10.17 -7.04
CA ARG A 4 3.58 -9.82 -8.35
C ARG A 4 2.44 -10.76 -8.69
N GLY A 5 1.44 -10.21 -9.36
CA GLY A 5 0.37 -10.94 -10.01
C GLY A 5 0.14 -10.42 -11.43
N PRO A 6 -0.80 -11.01 -12.19
CA PRO A 6 -1.15 -10.53 -13.53
C PRO A 6 -1.59 -9.05 -13.49
N GLY A 7 -0.75 -8.15 -14.03
CA GLY A 7 -1.02 -6.71 -14.07
C GLY A 7 -1.00 -6.00 -12.71
N LEU A 8 -0.56 -6.66 -11.63
CA LEU A 8 -0.54 -6.12 -10.27
C LEU A 8 0.82 -6.34 -9.61
N THR A 9 1.22 -5.41 -8.75
CA THR A 9 2.43 -5.53 -7.94
C THR A 9 2.12 -5.11 -6.52
N TRP A 10 2.57 -5.91 -5.56
CA TRP A 10 2.52 -5.59 -4.14
C TRP A 10 3.84 -4.92 -3.71
N LEU A 11 3.73 -3.72 -3.16
CA LEU A 11 4.85 -2.87 -2.76
C LEU A 11 4.78 -2.55 -1.27
N GLU A 12 5.94 -2.55 -0.62
CA GLU A 12 6.16 -1.82 0.63
C GLU A 12 6.80 -0.49 0.28
N LEU A 13 6.24 0.60 0.81
CA LEU A 13 6.67 1.97 0.55
C LEU A 13 7.07 2.63 1.87
N ARG A 14 8.24 3.29 1.88
CA ARG A 14 8.76 4.03 3.03
C ARG A 14 8.96 5.49 2.61
N PRO A 15 7.96 6.36 2.77
CA PRO A 15 8.08 7.75 2.36
C PRO A 15 9.11 8.48 3.23
N ALA A 16 10.09 9.14 2.59
CA ALA A 16 11.08 9.97 3.28
C ALA A 16 10.49 11.33 3.74
N THR A 17 9.38 11.75 3.13
CA THR A 17 8.70 13.01 3.38
C THR A 17 7.19 12.81 3.33
N GLY A 18 6.42 13.72 3.93
CA GLY A 18 4.95 13.62 4.05
C GLY A 18 4.16 14.51 3.10
N ARG A 19 4.63 14.76 1.87
CA ARG A 19 3.91 15.67 0.96
C ARG A 19 2.57 15.06 0.51
N THR A 20 1.59 15.92 0.25
CA THR A 20 0.27 15.53 -0.23
C THR A 20 0.36 14.63 -1.47
N HIS A 21 -0.29 13.48 -1.40
CA HIS A 21 -0.37 12.48 -2.49
C HIS A 21 0.97 11.94 -3.01
N GLN A 22 2.08 12.15 -2.32
CA GLN A 22 3.42 11.83 -2.80
C GLN A 22 3.56 10.41 -3.35
N LEU A 23 3.13 9.41 -2.58
CA LEU A 23 3.22 8.01 -3.00
C LEU A 23 2.33 7.70 -4.21
N ARG A 24 1.14 8.30 -4.27
CA ARG A 24 0.17 8.10 -5.36
C ARG A 24 0.73 8.60 -6.69
N LEU A 25 1.25 9.83 -6.70
CA LEU A 25 1.89 10.42 -7.86
C LEU A 25 3.15 9.65 -8.27
N HIS A 26 4.03 9.32 -7.31
CA HIS A 26 5.27 8.61 -7.60
C HIS A 26 5.02 7.21 -8.19
N CYS A 27 4.10 6.43 -7.63
CA CYS A 27 3.73 5.13 -8.19
C CYS A 27 3.19 5.29 -9.62
N GLY A 28 2.27 6.24 -9.84
CA GLY A 28 1.70 6.54 -11.15
C GLY A 28 2.74 6.83 -12.23
N MET A 29 3.87 7.46 -11.87
CA MET A 29 4.97 7.75 -12.80
C MET A 29 5.97 6.60 -12.98
N ILE A 30 6.20 5.79 -11.94
CA ILE A 30 7.34 4.84 -11.91
C ILE A 30 6.92 3.42 -12.26
N CYS A 31 5.82 2.93 -11.70
CA CYS A 31 5.45 1.51 -11.76
C CYS A 31 3.97 1.28 -12.10
N GLY A 32 3.21 2.35 -12.30
CA GLY A 32 1.78 2.32 -12.54
C GLY A 32 0.98 2.83 -11.34
N PRO A 33 -0.24 3.34 -11.60
CA PRO A 33 -1.09 3.92 -10.56
C PRO A 33 -1.51 2.87 -9.52
N ILE A 34 -1.73 3.34 -8.29
CA ILE A 34 -2.24 2.50 -7.21
C ILE A 34 -3.66 2.04 -7.55
N LEU A 35 -3.97 0.78 -7.31
CA LEU A 35 -5.30 0.23 -7.55
C LEU A 35 -6.37 1.02 -6.78
N GLY A 36 -7.41 1.44 -7.49
CA GLY A 36 -8.51 2.22 -6.94
C GLY A 36 -8.18 3.68 -6.64
N ASP A 37 -7.08 4.21 -7.19
CA ASP A 37 -6.76 5.63 -7.13
C ASP A 37 -7.61 6.44 -8.14
N PRO A 38 -8.58 7.27 -7.68
CA PRO A 38 -9.44 8.03 -8.58
C PRO A 38 -8.77 9.26 -9.21
N LEU A 39 -7.57 9.66 -8.74
CA LEU A 39 -6.90 10.88 -9.19
C LEU A 39 -5.81 10.58 -10.23
N TYR A 40 -5.02 9.54 -10.02
CA TYR A 40 -3.88 9.19 -10.88
C TYR A 40 -4.10 7.89 -11.67
N GLY A 41 -5.21 7.20 -11.45
CA GLY A 41 -5.54 5.93 -12.07
C GLY A 41 -7.03 5.81 -12.36
N GLN A 42 -7.58 4.65 -12.02
CA GLN A 42 -9.01 4.39 -12.14
C GLN A 42 -9.59 4.01 -10.78
N PRO A 43 -10.79 4.51 -10.43
CA PRO A 43 -11.49 4.08 -9.24
C PRO A 43 -11.82 2.58 -9.33
N ALA A 44 -11.85 1.91 -8.19
CA ALA A 44 -12.17 0.49 -8.10
C ALA A 44 -13.09 0.22 -6.90
N PRO A 45 -13.90 -0.85 -6.94
CA PRO A 45 -14.57 -1.35 -5.75
C PRO A 45 -13.54 -1.61 -4.64
N GLY A 46 -13.82 -1.16 -3.42
CA GLY A 46 -12.87 -1.27 -2.30
C GLY A 46 -12.00 -0.03 -2.08
N GLY A 47 -12.10 0.99 -2.93
CA GLY A 47 -11.43 2.27 -2.75
C GLY A 47 -9.94 2.22 -3.06
N LEU A 48 -9.15 3.13 -2.45
CA LEU A 48 -7.71 3.23 -2.70
C LEU A 48 -6.94 2.12 -1.96
N HIS A 49 -6.15 1.32 -2.69
CA HIS A 49 -5.32 0.26 -2.14
C HIS A 49 -3.96 0.79 -1.63
N LEU A 50 -4.01 1.77 -0.72
CA LEU A 50 -2.85 2.34 -0.04
C LEU A 50 -3.07 2.31 1.47
N LEU A 51 -2.37 1.43 2.16
CA LEU A 51 -2.48 1.22 3.61
C LEU A 51 -1.24 1.75 4.32
N ALA A 52 -1.44 2.56 5.36
CA ALA A 52 -0.43 2.83 6.36
C ALA A 52 -0.26 1.60 7.26
N ARG A 53 0.46 0.57 6.75
CA ARG A 53 0.58 -0.74 7.42
C ARG A 53 1.24 -0.62 8.79
N ALA A 54 2.31 0.14 8.91
CA ALA A 54 3.06 0.29 10.15
C ALA A 54 3.52 1.73 10.36
N LEU A 55 3.50 2.16 11.62
CA LEU A 55 4.04 3.44 12.07
C LEU A 55 4.98 3.18 13.25
N ARG A 56 6.16 3.79 13.24
CA ARG A 56 7.11 3.79 14.36
C ARG A 56 7.42 5.24 14.73
N LEU A 57 7.24 5.56 16.00
CA LEU A 57 7.44 6.91 16.53
C LEU A 57 8.65 6.90 17.47
N PRO A 58 9.64 7.79 17.25
CA PRO A 58 10.82 7.93 18.10
C PRO A 58 10.49 8.73 19.37
N LEU A 59 9.52 8.24 20.14
CA LEU A 59 9.15 8.79 21.46
C LEU A 59 9.97 8.10 22.55
N GLU A 60 9.92 8.63 23.77
CA GLU A 60 10.45 7.97 24.96
C GLU A 60 9.28 7.59 25.89
N PRO A 61 8.94 6.29 26.06
CA PRO A 61 9.51 5.13 25.35
C PRO A 61 9.04 5.04 23.89
N PRO A 62 9.78 4.33 23.00
CA PRO A 62 9.40 4.15 21.60
C PRO A 62 8.01 3.55 21.43
N ARG A 63 7.25 4.02 20.44
CA ARG A 63 5.91 3.49 20.12
C ARG A 63 5.84 2.97 18.71
N ALA A 64 5.14 1.86 18.53
CA ALA A 64 4.85 1.29 17.22
C ALA A 64 3.39 0.85 17.14
N ALA A 65 2.82 0.93 15.94
CA ALA A 65 1.49 0.42 15.63
C ALA A 65 1.51 -0.25 14.27
N GLU A 66 0.73 -1.33 14.13
CA GLU A 66 0.57 -2.07 12.89
C GLU A 66 -0.92 -2.34 12.63
N ALA A 67 -1.38 -2.01 11.43
CA ALA A 67 -2.78 -2.12 11.03
C ALA A 67 -3.02 -3.41 10.22
N PRO A 68 -4.04 -4.24 10.52
CA PRO A 68 -4.35 -5.44 9.75
C PRO A 68 -4.69 -5.09 8.29
N LEU A 69 -4.49 -6.05 7.36
CA LEU A 69 -4.88 -5.88 5.97
C LEU A 69 -6.42 -5.75 5.88
N PRO A 70 -6.97 -4.65 5.35
CA PRO A 70 -8.41 -4.51 5.19
C PRO A 70 -8.96 -5.56 4.21
N GLY A 71 -10.15 -6.10 4.49
CA GLY A 71 -10.78 -7.14 3.67
C GLY A 71 -10.92 -6.73 2.19
N ALA A 72 -11.20 -5.46 1.92
CA ALA A 72 -11.30 -4.91 0.57
C ALA A 72 -10.00 -5.08 -0.26
N MET A 73 -8.83 -5.11 0.39
CA MET A 73 -7.54 -5.27 -0.29
C MET A 73 -7.15 -6.74 -0.50
N GLY A 74 -7.82 -7.68 0.19
CA GLY A 74 -7.43 -9.08 0.26
C GLY A 74 -7.27 -9.77 -1.10
N ALA A 75 -8.20 -9.56 -2.02
CA ALA A 75 -8.15 -10.18 -3.35
C ALA A 75 -6.92 -9.75 -4.16
N GLY A 76 -6.59 -8.46 -4.17
CA GLY A 76 -5.42 -7.94 -4.88
C GLY A 76 -4.10 -8.43 -4.28
N PHE A 77 -4.03 -8.52 -2.95
CA PHE A 77 -2.87 -9.05 -2.24
C PHE A 77 -2.70 -10.56 -2.48
N ALA A 78 -3.78 -11.34 -2.41
CA ALA A 78 -3.78 -12.77 -2.71
C ALA A 78 -3.32 -13.04 -4.16
N ALA A 79 -3.79 -12.23 -5.12
CA ALA A 79 -3.34 -12.31 -6.52
C ALA A 79 -1.84 -12.01 -6.69
N CYS A 80 -1.23 -11.29 -5.74
CA CYS A 80 0.21 -11.02 -5.70
C CYS A 80 1.00 -12.03 -4.83
N GLY A 81 0.37 -13.11 -4.35
CA GLY A 81 1.01 -14.14 -3.55
C GLY A 81 1.06 -13.88 -2.03
N TRP A 82 0.29 -12.93 -1.52
CA TRP A 82 0.20 -12.70 -0.07
C TRP A 82 -0.52 -13.86 0.64
N THR A 83 0.05 -14.33 1.75
CA THR A 83 -0.55 -15.32 2.64
C THR A 83 -0.81 -14.74 4.03
N PRO A 84 -1.99 -14.97 4.64
CA PRO A 84 -2.24 -14.57 6.02
C PRO A 84 -1.22 -15.26 6.95
N GLY A 85 -0.45 -14.47 7.71
CA GLY A 85 0.55 -14.99 8.66
C GLY A 85 2.02 -14.86 8.22
N GLY A 86 2.31 -14.33 7.03
CA GLY A 86 3.66 -14.03 6.57
C GLY A 86 3.95 -12.52 6.52
N ALA A 87 4.39 -11.96 7.64
CA ALA A 87 5.20 -10.73 7.75
C ALA A 87 5.64 -10.55 9.21
#